data_AF-A0A7C4S1Q6-F1
#
_entry.id   AF-A0A7C4S1Q6-F1
#
_cell.length_a   1.000
_cell.length_b   1.000
_cell.length_c   1.000
_cell.angle_alpha   90.00
_cell.angle_beta   90.00
_cell.angle_gamma   90.00
#
_symmetry.space_group_name_H-M   'P 1'
#
loop_
_entity.id
_entity.type
_entity.pdbx_description
1 polymer ?
#
loop_
_entity_poly.entity_id
_entity_poly.type
_entity_poly.pdbx_seq_one_letter_code
_entity_poly.pdbx_strand_id
1 'polypeptide(L)'
;MLDQISSIYPTRIAAIEMHVSSAYPLYCAEARSKMYMYPPPYYYNGQWYYVTPYMWYDGKKGGTSYYNWQYLLEQRMGVTSDLNFEFSGWYNPNTRNGHIELTITNESGNPITGRLQFVITEDSIYYSAPNGDVWHNHVARDYLPDHNGEIITVPANSSISRSRDFTISTNWNPDKCKIIAFLQDNNLQPDSTKEVYQGGMIKIRELTAISEVTNISPKLTFIFNTGKPKIKLTCGNEGEFVLQIFSTDGKVLQTIKDYFVGKEKELSLNLKTKGIYFYKLNFSGKEYQGKLVNLQ
;
A
#
# COMPACT_ATOMS: atom_id res chain seq x y z
N MET A 1 -21.36 8.42 -1.87
CA MET A 1 -20.59 8.81 -3.09
C MET A 1 -19.10 8.48 -2.99
N LEU A 2 -18.43 8.70 -1.84
CA LEU A 2 -17.03 8.28 -1.66
C LEU A 2 -16.81 6.80 -2.02
N ASP A 3 -17.76 5.93 -1.64
CA ASP A 3 -17.76 4.51 -1.98
C ASP A 3 -17.85 4.24 -3.48
N GLN A 4 -18.68 5.01 -4.20
CA GLN A 4 -18.81 4.88 -5.65
C GLN A 4 -17.48 5.22 -6.33
N ILE A 5 -16.86 6.33 -5.95
CA ILE A 5 -15.59 6.77 -6.54
C ILE A 5 -14.48 5.75 -6.22
N SER A 6 -14.41 5.30 -4.97
CA SER A 6 -13.43 4.29 -4.53
C SER A 6 -13.63 2.94 -5.25
N SER A 7 -14.88 2.57 -5.59
CA SER A 7 -15.17 1.37 -6.36
C SER A 7 -14.76 1.47 -7.83
N ILE A 8 -14.77 2.68 -8.41
CA ILE A 8 -14.29 2.94 -9.77
C ILE A 8 -12.75 2.88 -9.82
N TYR A 9 -12.08 3.29 -8.73
CA TYR A 9 -10.62 3.36 -8.64
C TYR A 9 -10.06 2.56 -7.43
N PRO A 10 -10.30 1.24 -7.35
CA PRO A 10 -10.12 0.45 -6.14
C PRO A 10 -8.67 0.26 -5.68
N THR A 11 -7.69 0.62 -6.50
CA THR A 11 -6.26 0.55 -6.18
C THR A 11 -5.57 1.91 -6.18
N ARG A 12 -6.29 2.99 -6.51
CA ARG A 12 -5.71 4.34 -6.66
C ARG A 12 -6.21 5.34 -5.63
N ILE A 13 -7.25 4.98 -4.87
CA ILE A 13 -7.83 5.84 -3.83
C ILE A 13 -7.77 5.12 -2.50
N ALA A 14 -7.06 5.72 -1.56
CA ALA A 14 -7.06 5.34 -0.15
C ALA A 14 -8.05 6.23 0.60
N ALA A 15 -9.31 5.78 0.70
CA ALA A 15 -10.39 6.52 1.34
C ALA A 15 -10.41 6.31 2.87
N ILE A 16 -10.80 7.34 3.61
CA ILE A 16 -10.99 7.30 5.07
C ILE A 16 -12.28 8.06 5.42
N GLU A 17 -13.26 7.36 5.98
CA GLU A 17 -14.48 7.94 6.54
C GLU A 17 -14.26 8.23 8.04
N MET A 18 -14.32 9.51 8.41
CA MET A 18 -14.09 9.96 9.79
C MET A 18 -15.42 10.31 10.47
N HIS A 19 -15.92 9.44 11.34
CA HIS A 19 -17.02 9.79 12.24
C HIS A 19 -16.49 10.53 13.47
N VAL A 20 -16.79 11.82 13.55
CA VAL A 20 -16.14 12.73 14.51
C VAL A 20 -16.99 13.12 15.71
N SER A 21 -18.26 12.72 15.74
CA SER A 21 -19.14 13.00 16.87
C SER A 21 -19.24 11.77 17.78
N SER A 22 -18.95 11.95 19.06
CA SER A 22 -19.00 10.90 20.09
C SER A 22 -20.40 10.34 20.34
N ALA A 23 -21.44 10.98 19.80
CA ALA A 23 -22.80 10.47 19.84
C ALA A 23 -23.07 9.34 18.84
N TYR A 24 -22.14 9.05 17.92
CA TYR A 24 -22.32 8.02 16.88
C TYR A 24 -21.55 6.74 17.21
N PRO A 25 -22.12 5.54 16.99
CA PRO A 25 -21.46 4.27 17.28
C PRO A 25 -20.15 4.01 16.51
N LEU A 26 -19.99 4.67 15.35
CA LEU A 26 -18.80 4.55 14.50
C LEU A 26 -17.71 5.56 14.85
N TYR A 27 -17.89 6.32 15.93
CA TYR A 27 -16.96 7.35 16.39
C TYR A 27 -15.56 6.82 16.64
N CYS A 28 -14.56 7.56 16.15
CA CYS A 28 -13.16 7.37 16.50
C CYS A 28 -12.61 8.71 17.03
N ALA A 29 -12.14 8.71 18.28
CA ALA A 29 -11.63 9.92 18.93
C ALA A 29 -10.42 10.50 18.20
N GLU A 30 -9.57 9.63 17.67
CA GLU A 30 -8.39 10.00 16.90
C GLU A 30 -8.76 10.55 15.52
N ALA A 31 -9.78 9.99 14.86
CA ALA A 31 -10.31 10.55 13.62
C ALA A 31 -10.87 11.97 13.85
N ARG A 32 -11.56 12.20 14.98
CA ARG A 32 -12.00 13.54 15.39
C ARG A 32 -10.80 14.47 15.58
N SER A 33 -9.79 14.06 16.35
CA SER A 33 -8.59 14.88 16.56
C SER A 33 -7.86 15.15 15.23
N LYS A 34 -7.77 14.16 14.34
CA LYS A 34 -7.19 14.30 13.00
C LYS A 34 -7.96 15.30 12.15
N MET A 35 -9.29 15.30 12.18
CA MET A 35 -10.11 16.31 11.51
C MET A 35 -9.76 17.73 11.98
N TYR A 36 -9.56 17.92 13.28
CA TYR A 36 -9.16 19.22 13.85
C TYR A 36 -7.70 19.61 13.54
N MET A 37 -6.91 18.72 12.93
CA MET A 37 -5.61 19.09 12.37
C MET A 37 -5.73 19.75 11.00
N TYR A 38 -6.90 19.78 10.36
CA TYR A 38 -7.16 20.55 9.16
C TYR A 38 -7.80 21.90 9.53
N PRO A 39 -7.59 22.98 8.76
CA PRO A 39 -8.29 24.22 9.04
C PRO A 39 -9.80 24.03 8.86
N PRO A 40 -10.65 24.64 9.69
CA PRO A 40 -12.10 24.60 9.52
C PRO A 40 -12.47 25.06 8.10
N PRO A 41 -13.27 24.29 7.35
CA PRO A 41 -13.47 24.55 5.93
C PRO A 41 -14.59 25.53 5.59
N TYR A 42 -15.46 25.86 6.54
CA TYR A 42 -16.67 26.67 6.29
C TYR A 42 -16.60 28.01 7.03
N TYR A 43 -16.74 29.13 6.31
CA TYR A 43 -16.78 30.47 6.90
C TYR A 43 -18.18 31.05 6.83
N TYR A 44 -18.73 31.48 7.97
CA TYR A 44 -20.07 32.06 8.06
C TYR A 44 -20.13 33.07 9.21
N ASN A 45 -20.79 34.22 8.99
CA ASN A 45 -20.95 35.29 9.98
C ASN A 45 -19.68 35.66 10.76
N GLY A 46 -18.54 35.79 10.07
CA GLY A 46 -17.30 36.22 10.71
C GLY A 46 -16.51 35.11 11.43
N GLN A 47 -16.98 33.86 11.39
CA GLN A 47 -16.37 32.74 12.11
C GLN A 47 -16.18 31.52 11.21
N TRP A 48 -15.15 30.73 11.52
CA TRP A 48 -14.86 29.48 10.85
C TRP A 48 -15.43 28.29 11.63
N TYR A 49 -16.04 27.36 10.91
CA TYR A 49 -16.70 26.18 11.45
C TYR A 49 -16.23 24.91 10.77
N TYR A 50 -16.26 23.84 11.55
CA TYR A 50 -16.20 22.48 11.05
C TYR A 50 -17.60 22.00 10.68
N VAL A 51 -17.73 21.37 9.52
CA VAL A 51 -18.99 20.86 9.00
C VAL A 51 -18.83 19.41 8.56
N THR A 52 -19.88 18.63 8.67
CA THR A 52 -19.97 17.25 8.21
C THR A 52 -21.29 17.06 7.46
N PRO A 53 -21.33 16.34 6.32
CA PRO A 53 -20.19 15.73 5.63
C PRO A 53 -19.30 16.78 4.94
N TYR A 54 -17.98 16.56 4.92
CA TYR A 54 -17.02 17.39 4.20
C TYR A 54 -15.84 16.54 3.72
N MET A 55 -15.43 16.70 2.45
CA MET A 55 -14.29 15.96 1.90
C MET A 55 -13.00 16.80 1.95
N TRP A 56 -11.94 16.16 2.40
CA TRP A 56 -10.56 16.54 2.09
C TRP A 56 -9.99 15.53 1.09
N TYR A 57 -9.29 16.00 0.06
CA TYR A 57 -8.63 15.15 -0.94
C TYR A 57 -7.16 15.56 -1.03
N ASP A 58 -6.25 14.64 -0.73
CA ASP A 58 -4.81 14.91 -0.57
C ASP A 58 -4.50 16.17 0.26
N GLY A 59 -5.31 16.37 1.30
CA GLY A 59 -5.28 17.51 2.21
C GLY A 59 -5.64 18.88 1.60
N LYS A 60 -6.29 18.87 0.44
CA LYS A 60 -6.97 20.01 -0.17
C LYS A 60 -8.45 20.03 0.18
N LYS A 61 -9.04 21.23 0.21
CA LYS A 61 -10.46 21.47 0.50
C LYS A 61 -11.34 20.97 -0.65
N GLY A 62 -12.12 19.90 -0.43
CA GLY A 62 -13.01 19.31 -1.44
C GLY A 62 -14.45 19.83 -1.41
N GLY A 63 -14.94 20.22 -0.23
CA GLY A 63 -16.29 20.76 -0.07
C GLY A 63 -17.33 19.73 0.38
N THR A 64 -18.58 20.18 0.46
CA THR A 64 -19.76 19.37 0.81
C THR A 64 -20.52 18.85 -0.41
N SER A 65 -20.20 19.35 -1.62
CA SER A 65 -20.88 18.96 -2.85
C SER A 65 -20.27 17.69 -3.44
N TYR A 66 -20.98 16.60 -3.25
CA TYR A 66 -20.63 15.29 -3.77
C TYR A 66 -20.33 15.29 -5.28
N TYR A 67 -21.13 16.00 -6.09
CA TYR A 67 -21.01 16.04 -7.56
C TYR A 67 -19.59 16.41 -8.05
N ASN A 68 -18.88 17.26 -7.31
CA ASN A 68 -17.54 17.72 -7.70
C ASN A 68 -16.41 16.77 -7.26
N TRP A 69 -16.67 15.84 -6.34
CA TRP A 69 -15.62 15.05 -5.70
C TRP A 69 -14.89 14.16 -6.69
N GLN A 70 -15.62 13.49 -7.59
CA GLN A 70 -15.02 12.61 -8.59
C GLN A 70 -14.05 13.37 -9.50
N TYR A 71 -14.49 14.52 -10.03
CA TYR A 71 -13.65 15.37 -10.88
C TYR A 71 -12.37 15.82 -10.18
N LEU A 72 -12.46 16.27 -8.92
CA LEU A 72 -11.29 16.70 -8.14
C LEU A 72 -10.29 15.56 -7.92
N LEU A 73 -10.79 14.35 -7.65
CA LEU A 73 -9.96 13.16 -7.46
C LEU A 73 -9.33 12.70 -8.78
N GLU A 74 -10.05 12.75 -9.89
CA GLU A 74 -9.52 12.43 -11.22
C GLU A 74 -8.40 13.38 -11.65
N GLN A 75 -8.57 14.69 -11.42
CA GLN A 75 -7.50 15.66 -11.64
C GLN A 75 -6.28 15.36 -10.78
N ARG A 76 -6.51 15.02 -9.51
CA ARG A 76 -5.42 14.73 -8.59
C ARG A 76 -4.68 13.45 -8.95
N MET A 77 -5.38 12.42 -9.39
CA MET A 77 -4.79 11.17 -9.90
C MET A 77 -3.90 11.37 -11.15
N GLY A 78 -4.01 12.52 -11.84
CA GLY A 78 -3.12 12.90 -12.92
C GLY A 78 -1.79 13.53 -12.47
N VAL A 79 -1.65 13.84 -11.17
CA VAL A 79 -0.42 14.40 -10.59
C VAL A 79 0.47 13.26 -10.12
N THR A 80 1.70 13.20 -10.61
CA THR A 80 2.70 12.21 -10.18
C THR A 80 3.29 12.58 -8.81
N SER A 81 3.74 11.57 -8.07
CA SER A 81 4.51 11.75 -6.84
C SER A 81 5.94 11.28 -7.06
N ASP A 82 6.89 11.97 -6.44
CA ASP A 82 8.29 11.53 -6.38
C ASP A 82 8.53 10.47 -5.30
N LEU A 83 7.49 10.09 -4.56
CA LEU A 83 7.55 9.07 -3.52
C LEU A 83 6.90 7.77 -3.98
N ASN A 84 7.58 6.65 -3.73
CA ASN A 84 7.02 5.31 -3.87
C ASN A 84 6.84 4.65 -2.49
N PHE A 85 5.69 4.01 -2.27
CA PHE A 85 5.32 3.37 -1.01
C PHE A 85 5.24 1.86 -1.21
N GLU A 86 5.98 1.10 -0.41
CA GLU A 86 5.97 -0.36 -0.43
C GLU A 86 5.62 -0.90 0.95
N PHE A 87 4.52 -1.65 1.03
CA PHE A 87 4.04 -2.23 2.27
C PHE A 87 4.54 -3.66 2.42
N SER A 88 4.96 -4.01 3.64
CA SER A 88 5.30 -5.36 4.06
C SER A 88 4.89 -5.57 5.51
N GLY A 89 5.06 -6.78 6.03
CA GLY A 89 4.67 -7.13 7.40
C GLY A 89 3.68 -8.27 7.44
N TRP A 90 3.09 -8.52 8.61
CA TRP A 90 2.37 -9.74 8.90
C TRP A 90 1.14 -9.51 9.78
N TYR A 91 0.16 -10.40 9.63
CA TYR A 91 -1.02 -10.45 10.50
C TYR A 91 -1.28 -11.89 10.96
N ASN A 92 -1.47 -12.09 12.27
CA ASN A 92 -1.84 -13.37 12.84
C ASN A 92 -3.34 -13.38 13.16
N PRO A 93 -4.17 -14.17 12.45
CA PRO A 93 -5.61 -14.17 12.67
C PRO A 93 -6.05 -14.78 14.01
N ASN A 94 -5.20 -15.59 14.65
CA ASN A 94 -5.51 -16.23 15.93
C ASN A 94 -5.33 -15.26 17.10
N THR A 95 -4.25 -14.48 17.09
CA THR A 95 -3.99 -13.46 18.12
C THR A 95 -4.57 -12.09 17.78
N ARG A 96 -4.94 -11.89 16.51
CA ARG A 96 -5.40 -10.62 15.93
C ARG A 96 -4.37 -9.48 16.03
N ASN A 97 -3.12 -9.82 16.28
CA ASN A 97 -2.00 -8.89 16.28
C ASN A 97 -1.30 -8.93 14.91
N GLY A 98 -0.68 -7.82 14.54
CA GLY A 98 0.12 -7.72 13.34
C GLY A 98 1.20 -6.66 13.46
N HIS A 99 2.03 -6.65 12.43
CA HIS A 99 3.11 -5.70 12.22
C HIS A 99 3.03 -5.20 10.78
N ILE A 100 3.13 -3.90 10.58
CA ILE A 100 3.24 -3.29 9.25
C ILE A 100 4.58 -2.58 9.17
N GLU A 101 5.28 -2.76 8.06
CA GLU A 101 6.44 -1.97 7.67
C GLU A 101 6.17 -1.30 6.33
N LEU A 102 6.40 0.01 6.28
CA LEU A 102 6.32 0.82 5.08
C LEU A 102 7.72 1.27 4.71
N THR A 103 8.17 0.86 3.52
CA THR A 103 9.35 1.44 2.87
C THR A 103 8.89 2.62 2.01
N ILE A 104 9.52 3.77 2.21
CA ILE A 104 9.26 4.99 1.44
C ILE A 104 10.52 5.33 0.67
N THR A 105 10.43 5.31 -0.66
CA THR A 105 11.52 5.70 -1.57
C THR A 105 11.23 7.08 -2.13
N ASN A 106 12.21 7.97 -2.07
CA ASN A 106 12.17 9.31 -2.68
C ASN A 106 13.07 9.33 -3.92
N GLU A 107 12.46 9.52 -5.08
CA GLU A 107 13.10 9.55 -6.40
C GLU A 107 13.50 10.98 -6.83
N SER A 108 13.18 11.99 -6.02
CA SER A 108 13.55 13.38 -6.30
C SER A 108 14.98 13.70 -5.85
N GLY A 109 15.51 14.82 -6.39
CA GLY A 109 16.80 15.38 -6.00
C GLY A 109 16.83 16.12 -4.66
N ASN A 110 15.70 16.26 -3.96
CA ASN A 110 15.60 17.00 -2.69
C ASN A 110 15.00 16.12 -1.58
N PRO A 111 15.41 16.31 -0.31
CA PRO A 111 14.76 15.62 0.80
C PRO A 111 13.30 16.07 0.96
N ILE A 112 12.40 15.12 1.23
CA ILE A 112 10.98 15.40 1.48
C ILE A 112 10.70 15.16 2.96
N THR A 113 10.22 16.20 3.65
CA THR A 113 9.85 16.14 5.07
C THR A 113 8.35 16.24 5.21
N GLY A 114 7.76 15.34 5.99
CA GLY A 114 6.32 15.34 6.24
C GLY A 114 5.96 14.53 7.47
N ARG A 115 4.68 14.56 7.82
CA ARG A 115 4.06 13.76 8.86
C ARG A 115 3.50 12.48 8.26
N LEU A 116 4.13 11.36 8.58
CA LEU A 116 3.69 10.03 8.23
C LEU A 116 2.55 9.60 9.16
N GLN A 117 1.48 9.12 8.56
CA GLN A 117 0.27 8.66 9.23
C GLN A 117 -0.02 7.24 8.80
N PHE A 118 -0.48 6.41 9.74
CA PHE A 118 -1.07 5.10 9.49
C PHE A 118 -2.46 5.10 10.10
N VAL A 119 -3.44 4.57 9.39
CA VAL A 119 -4.81 4.42 9.87
C VAL A 119 -5.37 3.07 9.47
N ILE A 120 -5.97 2.37 10.42
CA ILE A 120 -6.77 1.18 10.14
C ILE A 120 -8.17 1.67 9.76
N THR A 121 -8.69 1.18 8.63
CA THR A 121 -10.07 1.39 8.22
C THR A 121 -10.83 0.07 8.16
N GLU A 122 -12.15 0.12 8.27
CA GLU A 122 -13.03 -1.03 8.11
C GLU A 122 -14.17 -0.73 7.12
N ASP A 123 -14.40 -1.67 6.20
CA ASP A 123 -15.45 -1.62 5.18
C ASP A 123 -16.71 -2.43 5.59
N SER A 124 -17.82 -2.19 4.91
CA SER A 124 -19.05 -3.01 4.99
C SER A 124 -19.69 -3.08 6.38
N ILE A 125 -19.68 -1.98 7.14
CA ILE A 125 -20.30 -1.92 8.46
C ILE A 125 -21.77 -1.55 8.30
N TYR A 126 -22.67 -2.40 8.79
CA TYR A 126 -24.09 -2.09 8.83
C TYR A 126 -24.41 -1.22 10.04
N TYR A 127 -24.88 0.00 9.80
CA TYR A 127 -25.43 0.87 10.82
C TYR A 127 -26.41 1.84 10.15
N SER A 128 -27.68 1.78 10.55
CA SER A 128 -28.71 2.68 10.01
C SER A 128 -28.59 4.06 10.63
N ALA A 129 -27.77 4.92 10.03
CA ALA A 129 -27.58 6.28 10.49
C ALA A 129 -28.81 7.17 10.18
N PRO A 130 -29.07 8.22 11.00
CA PRO A 130 -30.21 9.12 10.79
C PRO A 130 -30.24 9.85 9.45
N ASN A 131 -29.11 9.91 8.74
CA ASN A 131 -28.99 10.52 7.41
C ASN A 131 -29.44 9.58 6.26
N GLY A 132 -29.87 8.36 6.57
CA GLY A 132 -30.32 7.37 5.59
C GLY A 132 -29.22 6.46 5.04
N ASP A 133 -27.96 6.68 5.40
CA ASP A 133 -26.88 5.73 5.10
C ASP A 133 -26.98 4.53 6.04
N VAL A 134 -26.96 3.33 5.45
CA VAL A 134 -27.07 2.06 6.21
C VAL A 134 -25.81 1.21 6.14
N TRP A 135 -24.92 1.53 5.20
CA TRP A 135 -23.64 0.85 4.99
C TRP A 135 -22.53 1.90 5.02
N HIS A 136 -21.59 1.71 5.94
CA HIS A 136 -20.42 2.57 6.09
C HIS A 136 -19.18 1.82 5.63
N ASN A 137 -18.35 2.50 4.86
CA ASN A 137 -17.12 1.96 4.29
C ASN A 137 -15.96 2.88 4.63
N HIS A 138 -14.75 2.32 4.63
CA HIS A 138 -13.53 3.07 4.87
C HIS A 138 -13.50 3.73 6.27
N VAL A 139 -14.28 3.22 7.23
CA VAL A 139 -14.43 3.86 8.52
C VAL A 139 -13.13 3.78 9.30
N ALA A 140 -12.58 4.93 9.71
CA ALA A 140 -11.41 4.99 10.55
C ALA A 140 -11.67 4.29 11.89
N ARG A 141 -10.81 3.33 12.23
CA ARG A 141 -10.87 2.54 13.46
C ARG A 141 -9.80 2.94 14.46
N ASP A 142 -8.59 3.14 14.00
CA ASP A 142 -7.40 3.36 14.84
C ASP A 142 -6.32 4.07 14.04
N TYR A 143 -5.60 4.99 14.67
CA TYR A 143 -4.41 5.62 14.09
C TYR A 143 -3.14 5.09 14.77
N LEU A 144 -2.08 4.85 14.00
CA LEU A 144 -0.88 4.18 14.52
C LEU A 144 0.37 5.09 14.47
N PRO A 145 0.99 5.43 15.62
CA PRO A 145 0.58 5.07 16.99
C PRO A 145 -0.59 5.89 17.52
N ASP A 146 -0.86 7.05 16.90
CA ASP A 146 -1.98 7.92 17.20
C ASP A 146 -2.24 8.89 16.03
N HIS A 147 -3.24 9.77 16.17
CA HIS A 147 -3.54 10.82 15.18
C HIS A 147 -2.41 11.83 14.92
N ASN A 148 -1.41 11.95 15.81
CA ASN A 148 -0.26 12.81 15.57
C ASN A 148 0.67 12.18 14.53
N GLY A 149 0.77 10.85 14.47
CA GLY A 149 1.70 10.18 13.57
C GLY A 149 3.16 10.55 13.86
N GLU A 150 4.03 10.47 12.86
CA GLU A 150 5.48 10.70 13.01
C GLU A 150 5.99 11.72 11.98
N ILE A 151 6.76 12.72 12.40
CA ILE A 151 7.48 13.59 11.45
C ILE A 151 8.72 12.84 10.98
N ILE A 152 8.84 12.63 9.67
CA ILE A 152 9.96 11.97 9.03
C ILE A 152 10.53 12.84 7.91
N THR A 153 11.79 12.59 7.58
CA THR A 153 12.45 13.12 6.38
C THR A 153 12.94 11.94 5.56
N VAL A 154 12.49 11.85 4.30
CA VAL A 154 12.99 10.88 3.32
C VAL A 154 14.10 11.57 2.51
N PRO A 155 15.36 11.13 2.64
CA PRO A 155 16.47 11.78 1.91
C PRO A 155 16.28 11.69 0.39
N ALA A 156 16.87 12.63 -0.35
CA ALA A 156 16.87 12.61 -1.81
C ALA A 156 17.47 11.31 -2.35
N ASN A 157 16.88 10.75 -3.42
CA ASN A 157 17.35 9.53 -4.09
C ASN A 157 17.64 8.36 -3.12
N SER A 158 16.84 8.22 -2.07
CA SER A 158 17.05 7.25 -1.01
C SER A 158 15.73 6.71 -0.48
N SER A 159 15.81 5.72 0.41
CA SER A 159 14.66 5.14 1.07
C SER A 159 14.82 5.08 2.58
N ILE A 160 13.69 5.09 3.27
CA ILE A 160 13.61 4.82 4.70
C ILE A 160 12.48 3.83 4.96
N SER A 161 12.57 3.07 6.04
CA SER A 161 11.47 2.22 6.51
C SER A 161 10.92 2.71 7.84
N ARG A 162 9.60 2.58 8.01
CA ARG A 162 8.90 2.84 9.27
C ARG A 162 7.91 1.74 9.53
N SER A 163 7.87 1.26 10.77
CA SER A 163 6.99 0.17 11.15
C SER A 163 6.06 0.53 12.31
N ARG A 164 4.94 -0.18 12.38
CA ARG A 164 3.96 -0.10 13.45
C ARG A 164 3.47 -1.49 13.80
N ASP A 165 3.38 -1.76 15.09
CA ASP A 165 2.56 -2.88 15.56
C ASP A 165 1.10 -2.44 15.59
N PHE A 166 0.20 -3.39 15.36
CA PHE A 166 -1.23 -3.14 15.40
C PHE A 166 -2.00 -4.33 15.94
N THR A 167 -3.21 -4.06 16.40
CA THR A 167 -4.16 -5.07 16.85
C THR A 167 -5.52 -4.80 16.22
N ILE A 168 -6.20 -5.85 15.76
CA ILE A 168 -7.56 -5.75 15.23
C ILE A 168 -8.52 -6.13 16.34
N SER A 169 -9.29 -5.16 16.82
CA SER A 169 -10.28 -5.38 17.88
C SER A 169 -11.26 -6.49 17.50
N THR A 170 -11.71 -7.29 18.46
CA THR A 170 -12.56 -8.48 18.24
C THR A 170 -13.90 -8.16 17.58
N ASN A 171 -14.39 -6.92 17.73
CA ASN A 171 -15.60 -6.43 17.08
C ASN A 171 -15.40 -5.92 15.64
N TRP A 172 -14.17 -5.93 15.11
CA TRP A 172 -13.88 -5.59 13.70
C TRP A 172 -13.72 -6.86 12.87
N ASN A 173 -14.13 -6.80 11.60
CA ASN A 173 -13.92 -7.87 10.64
C ASN A 173 -12.58 -7.69 9.90
N PRO A 174 -11.56 -8.54 10.17
CA PRO A 174 -10.24 -8.40 9.53
C PRO A 174 -10.28 -8.57 8.00
N ASP A 175 -11.26 -9.28 7.45
CA ASP A 175 -11.46 -9.40 5.99
C ASP A 175 -11.96 -8.11 5.34
N LYS A 176 -12.41 -7.16 6.16
CA LYS A 176 -12.88 -5.84 5.76
C LYS A 176 -11.95 -4.72 6.22
N CYS A 177 -10.83 -5.05 6.86
CA CYS A 177 -9.89 -4.06 7.34
C CYS A 177 -8.74 -3.82 6.35
N LYS A 178 -8.32 -2.55 6.27
CA LYS A 178 -7.14 -2.09 5.54
C LYS A 178 -6.29 -1.22 6.44
N ILE A 179 -5.00 -1.14 6.13
CA ILE A 179 -4.11 -0.09 6.65
C ILE A 179 -3.84 0.88 5.51
N ILE A 180 -4.11 2.15 5.75
CA ILE A 180 -3.75 3.26 4.87
C ILE A 180 -2.58 3.99 5.49
N ALA A 181 -1.56 4.28 4.70
CA ALA A 181 -0.48 5.15 5.10
C ALA A 181 -0.33 6.33 4.14
N PHE A 182 -0.01 7.50 4.66
CA PHE A 182 0.22 8.70 3.83
C PHE A 182 1.23 9.64 4.48
N LEU A 183 2.07 10.26 3.64
CA LEU A 183 3.01 11.30 4.05
C LEU A 183 2.45 12.67 3.67
N GLN A 184 2.20 13.49 4.68
CA GLN A 184 1.51 14.77 4.54
C GLN A 184 2.42 15.92 4.95
N ASP A 185 2.35 17.06 4.27
CA ASP A 185 3.02 18.28 4.70
C ASP A 185 2.65 18.62 6.15
N ASN A 186 3.66 18.94 6.94
CA ASN A 186 3.50 19.27 8.35
C ASN A 186 3.14 20.75 8.57
N ASN A 187 3.27 21.61 7.56
CA ASN A 187 3.01 23.02 7.67
C ASN A 187 1.51 23.34 7.57
N LEU A 188 1.02 24.18 8.47
CA LEU A 188 -0.33 24.71 8.49
C LEU A 188 -0.27 26.23 8.44
N GLN A 189 -0.84 26.83 7.39
CA GLN A 189 -1.43 28.16 7.49
C GLN A 189 -2.96 28.03 7.46
N PRO A 190 -3.71 29.02 8.00
CA PRO A 190 -5.18 28.99 8.06
C PRO A 190 -5.89 28.77 6.70
N ASP A 191 -5.22 29.12 5.60
CA ASP A 191 -5.66 28.97 4.21
C ASP A 191 -4.87 27.89 3.45
N SER A 192 -3.91 27.22 4.09
CA SER A 192 -3.06 26.22 3.44
C SER A 192 -3.78 24.90 3.18
N THR A 193 -3.34 24.26 2.10
CA THR A 193 -3.52 22.83 1.87
C THR A 193 -2.51 22.06 2.70
N LYS A 194 -2.93 20.98 3.36
CA LYS A 194 -2.00 20.01 3.94
C LYS A 194 -1.65 18.96 2.90
N GLU A 195 -0.89 19.36 1.89
CA GLU A 195 -0.58 18.51 0.75
C GLU A 195 -0.16 17.11 1.19
N VAL A 196 -0.87 16.09 0.72
CA VAL A 196 -0.42 14.70 0.84
C VAL A 196 0.51 14.42 -0.33
N TYR A 197 1.79 14.20 -0.03
CA TYR A 197 2.80 13.93 -1.05
C TYR A 197 2.59 12.56 -1.71
N GLN A 198 2.23 11.56 -0.91
CA GLN A 198 1.90 10.22 -1.37
C GLN A 198 1.06 9.49 -0.32
N GLY A 199 0.19 8.60 -0.80
CA GLY A 199 -0.57 7.68 0.02
C GLY A 199 -0.61 6.28 -0.59
N GLY A 200 -0.83 5.28 0.25
CA GLY A 200 -1.01 3.90 -0.19
C GLY A 200 -1.84 3.12 0.81
N MET A 201 -2.24 1.92 0.41
CA MET A 201 -3.04 1.05 1.27
C MET A 201 -2.73 -0.42 1.03
N ILE A 202 -2.95 -1.23 2.07
CA ILE A 202 -2.83 -2.68 2.01
C ILE A 202 -3.96 -3.31 2.82
N LYS A 203 -4.56 -4.42 2.34
CA LYS A 203 -5.53 -5.15 3.16
C LYS A 203 -4.80 -5.90 4.26
N ILE A 204 -5.42 -6.01 5.43
CA ILE A 204 -4.81 -6.74 6.55
C ILE A 204 -4.56 -8.21 6.19
N ARG A 205 -5.46 -8.82 5.41
CA ARG A 205 -5.30 -10.20 4.92
C ARG A 205 -4.19 -10.39 3.90
N GLU A 206 -3.68 -9.31 3.31
CA GLU A 206 -2.54 -9.35 2.39
C GLU A 206 -1.20 -9.22 3.16
N LEU A 207 -1.23 -8.89 4.45
CA LEU A 207 -0.05 -8.92 5.32
C LEU A 207 0.25 -10.36 5.70
N THR A 208 1.29 -10.91 5.09
CA THR A 208 1.69 -12.30 5.28
C THR A 208 3.00 -12.37 6.05
N ALA A 209 3.13 -13.34 6.96
CA ALA A 209 4.36 -13.56 7.74
C ALA A 209 5.62 -13.87 6.90
N ILE A 210 5.49 -13.94 5.57
CA ILE A 210 6.54 -14.33 4.65
C ILE A 210 6.59 -13.29 3.53
N SER A 211 7.47 -12.31 3.66
CA SER A 211 7.88 -11.45 2.53
C SER A 211 8.95 -12.16 1.71
N GLU A 212 8.80 -12.19 0.39
CA GLU A 212 9.87 -12.63 -0.51
C GLU A 212 10.93 -11.52 -0.61
N VAL A 213 12.17 -11.83 -0.22
CA VAL A 213 13.32 -10.96 -0.48
C VAL A 213 13.61 -11.03 -1.98
N THR A 214 13.17 -10.04 -2.75
CA THR A 214 13.37 -9.99 -4.22
C THR A 214 14.64 -9.25 -4.64
N ASN A 215 15.49 -8.84 -3.70
CA ASN A 215 16.79 -8.20 -3.95
C ASN A 215 17.88 -9.21 -4.32
N ILE A 216 17.62 -10.04 -5.34
CA ILE A 216 18.64 -10.89 -5.95
C ILE A 216 18.83 -10.43 -7.40
N SER A 217 20.02 -9.90 -7.67
CA SER A 217 20.51 -9.61 -9.01
C SER A 217 21.50 -10.71 -9.40
N PRO A 218 21.26 -11.48 -10.47
CA PRO A 218 20.31 -11.20 -11.54
C PRO A 218 18.85 -11.53 -11.19
N LYS A 219 17.94 -10.68 -11.68
CA LYS A 219 16.49 -10.82 -11.46
C LYS A 219 15.94 -11.89 -12.40
N LEU A 220 15.28 -12.91 -11.85
CA LEU A 220 14.41 -13.81 -12.62
C LEU A 220 12.99 -13.26 -12.62
N THR A 221 12.41 -13.08 -13.81
CA THR A 221 10.99 -12.79 -13.97
C THR A 221 10.33 -13.94 -14.74
N PHE A 222 9.22 -14.47 -14.22
CA PHE A 222 8.46 -15.51 -14.90
C PHE A 222 7.67 -14.92 -16.06
N ILE A 223 7.74 -15.55 -17.24
CA ILE A 223 6.89 -15.20 -18.39
C ILE A 223 6.01 -16.41 -18.68
N PHE A 224 4.71 -16.27 -18.42
CA PHE A 224 3.73 -17.25 -18.85
C PHE A 224 3.50 -17.08 -20.35
N ASN A 225 3.83 -18.11 -21.13
CA ASN A 225 3.48 -18.18 -22.54
C ASN A 225 2.71 -19.47 -22.82
N THR A 226 1.74 -19.41 -23.73
CA THR A 226 0.81 -20.51 -24.00
C THR A 226 1.52 -21.75 -24.51
N GLY A 227 1.75 -22.72 -23.61
CA GLY A 227 2.18 -24.08 -23.95
C GLY A 227 3.51 -24.54 -23.36
N LYS A 228 4.43 -23.63 -22.98
CA LYS A 228 5.67 -23.97 -22.26
C LYS A 228 6.08 -22.83 -21.32
N PRO A 229 6.27 -23.08 -20.01
CA PRO A 229 6.68 -22.03 -19.08
C PRO A 229 8.05 -21.50 -19.46
N LYS A 230 8.20 -20.17 -19.49
CA LYS A 230 9.47 -19.50 -19.76
C LYS A 230 9.87 -18.64 -18.57
N ILE A 231 11.17 -18.44 -18.42
CA ILE A 231 11.74 -17.44 -17.52
C ILE A 231 12.54 -16.43 -18.31
N LYS A 232 12.51 -15.20 -17.84
CA LYS A 232 13.40 -14.12 -18.28
C LYS A 232 14.44 -13.90 -17.19
N LEU A 233 15.70 -14.08 -17.54
CA LEU A 233 16.82 -13.66 -16.71
C LEU A 233 17.23 -12.25 -17.15
N THR A 234 17.30 -11.32 -16.20
CA THR A 234 17.79 -9.96 -16.44
C THR A 234 19.03 -9.73 -15.59
N CYS A 235 20.15 -9.41 -16.23
CA CYS A 235 21.43 -9.13 -15.58
C CYS A 235 22.09 -7.90 -16.21
N GLY A 236 22.84 -7.14 -15.41
CA GLY A 236 23.66 -6.04 -15.91
C GLY A 236 25.05 -6.47 -16.39
N ASN A 237 25.44 -7.72 -16.14
CA ASN A 237 26.76 -8.26 -16.47
C ASN A 237 26.62 -9.52 -17.34
N GLU A 238 27.63 -9.77 -18.17
CA GLU A 238 27.77 -11.01 -18.92
C GLU A 238 28.49 -12.07 -18.07
N GLY A 239 28.25 -13.35 -18.37
CA GLY A 239 28.93 -14.43 -17.65
C GLY A 239 28.26 -15.80 -17.77
N GLU A 240 29.01 -16.82 -17.37
CA GLU A 240 28.51 -18.19 -17.26
C GLU A 240 27.48 -18.32 -16.15
N PHE A 241 26.46 -19.15 -16.40
CA PHE A 241 25.48 -19.49 -15.39
C PHE A 241 25.02 -20.94 -15.43
N VAL A 242 24.60 -21.42 -14.26
CA VAL A 242 23.96 -22.71 -14.05
C VAL A 242 22.65 -22.49 -13.30
N LEU A 243 21.53 -22.71 -13.98
CA LEU A 243 20.21 -22.68 -13.37
C LEU A 243 19.73 -24.11 -13.12
N GLN A 244 19.39 -24.41 -11.87
CA GLN A 244 18.77 -25.66 -11.46
C GLN A 244 17.35 -25.38 -10.97
N ILE A 245 16.40 -26.20 -11.41
CA ILE A 245 15.01 -26.16 -10.97
C ILE A 245 14.72 -27.42 -10.15
N PHE A 246 14.03 -27.26 -9.04
CA PHE A 246 13.71 -28.30 -8.07
C PHE A 246 12.20 -28.40 -7.84
N SER A 247 11.69 -29.61 -7.59
CA SER A 247 10.37 -29.81 -7.00
C SER A 247 10.36 -29.46 -5.51
N THR A 248 9.18 -29.46 -4.90
CA THR A 248 8.99 -29.13 -3.48
C THR A 248 9.64 -30.11 -2.50
N ASP A 249 9.94 -31.33 -2.95
CA ASP A 249 10.68 -32.35 -2.20
C ASP A 249 12.21 -32.25 -2.39
N GLY A 250 12.70 -31.24 -3.14
CA GLY A 250 14.12 -31.00 -3.36
C GLY A 250 14.74 -31.79 -4.53
N LYS A 251 13.95 -32.55 -5.30
CA LYS A 251 14.48 -33.25 -6.49
C LYS A 251 14.75 -32.27 -7.64
N VAL A 252 15.93 -32.37 -8.26
CA VAL A 252 16.27 -31.60 -9.48
C VAL A 252 15.41 -32.07 -10.65
N LEU A 253 14.64 -31.16 -11.24
CA LEU A 253 13.80 -31.39 -12.40
C LEU A 253 14.46 -30.96 -13.71
N GLN A 254 15.27 -29.90 -13.66
CA GLN A 254 15.96 -29.37 -14.84
C GLN A 254 17.26 -28.68 -14.43
N THR A 255 18.29 -28.82 -15.25
CA THR A 255 19.52 -28.02 -15.18
C THR A 255 19.76 -27.36 -16.53
N ILE A 256 19.96 -26.06 -16.55
CA ILE A 256 20.34 -25.26 -17.72
C ILE A 256 21.72 -24.69 -17.45
N LYS A 257 22.68 -24.94 -18.34
CA LYS A 257 24.01 -24.35 -18.32
C LYS A 257 24.19 -23.55 -19.59
N ASP A 258 24.57 -22.29 -19.45
CA ASP A 258 24.65 -21.39 -20.60
C ASP A 258 25.51 -20.15 -20.25
N TYR A 259 25.77 -19.30 -21.24
CA TYR A 259 26.45 -18.02 -21.08
C TYR A 259 25.46 -16.87 -21.32
N PHE A 260 25.44 -15.88 -20.44
CA PHE A 260 24.58 -14.71 -20.55
C PHE A 260 25.30 -13.59 -21.29
N VAL A 261 24.66 -13.05 -22.33
CA VAL A 261 25.14 -11.93 -23.15
C VAL A 261 24.02 -10.90 -23.23
N GLY A 262 24.35 -9.62 -23.11
CA GLY A 262 23.36 -8.53 -23.18
C GLY A 262 22.64 -8.26 -21.85
N LYS A 263 21.39 -7.76 -21.93
CA LYS A 263 20.61 -7.33 -20.75
C LYS A 263 19.59 -8.36 -20.28
N GLU A 264 19.11 -9.22 -21.18
CA GLU A 264 18.01 -10.13 -20.94
C GLU A 264 18.19 -11.44 -21.73
N LYS A 265 17.78 -12.57 -21.13
CA LYS A 265 17.78 -13.88 -21.78
C LYS A 265 16.55 -14.67 -21.41
N GLU A 266 15.84 -15.19 -22.40
CA GLU A 266 14.70 -16.10 -22.19
C GLU A 266 15.17 -17.55 -22.15
N LEU A 267 14.68 -18.31 -21.17
CA LEU A 267 14.93 -19.74 -21.04
C LEU A 267 13.60 -20.49 -20.98
N SER A 268 13.51 -21.61 -21.71
CA SER A 268 12.34 -22.49 -21.66
C SER A 268 12.48 -23.51 -20.53
N LEU A 269 11.43 -23.65 -19.74
CA LEU A 269 11.35 -24.62 -18.66
C LEU A 269 10.54 -25.85 -19.08
N ASN A 270 10.97 -27.03 -18.64
CA ASN A 270 10.30 -28.30 -18.87
C ASN A 270 9.51 -28.73 -17.62
N LEU A 271 8.59 -27.87 -17.17
CA LEU A 271 7.72 -28.14 -16.03
C LEU A 271 6.42 -28.78 -16.53
N LYS A 272 6.15 -30.01 -16.09
CA LYS A 272 5.00 -30.81 -16.55
C LYS A 272 3.73 -30.61 -15.74
N THR A 273 3.85 -30.09 -14.52
CA THR A 273 2.75 -30.00 -13.57
C THR A 273 2.54 -28.56 -13.10
N LYS A 274 1.30 -28.23 -12.74
CA LYS A 274 1.00 -27.03 -11.96
C LYS A 274 1.59 -27.19 -10.57
N GLY A 275 2.13 -26.11 -10.00
CA GLY A 275 2.65 -26.13 -8.64
C GLY A 275 3.79 -25.14 -8.40
N ILE A 276 4.36 -25.27 -7.20
CA ILE A 276 5.51 -24.50 -6.74
C ILE A 276 6.77 -25.29 -7.07
N TYR A 277 7.78 -24.58 -7.55
CA TYR A 277 9.12 -25.09 -7.79
C TYR A 277 10.12 -24.17 -7.11
N PHE A 278 11.30 -24.70 -6.80
CA PHE A 278 12.42 -23.90 -6.32
C PHE A 278 13.46 -23.77 -7.43
N TYR A 279 14.26 -22.72 -7.40
CA TYR A 279 15.41 -22.62 -8.27
C TYR A 279 16.67 -22.27 -7.48
N LYS A 280 17.80 -22.68 -8.04
CA LYS A 280 19.15 -22.27 -7.65
C LYS A 280 19.88 -21.83 -8.91
N LEU A 281 20.31 -20.59 -8.96
CA LEU A 281 21.10 -20.01 -10.03
C LEU A 281 22.50 -19.74 -9.52
N ASN A 282 23.51 -20.34 -10.13
CA ASN A 282 24.88 -19.89 -9.98
C ASN A 282 25.22 -18.99 -11.17
N PHE A 283 25.63 -17.75 -10.92
CA PHE A 283 26.01 -16.78 -11.96
C PHE A 283 27.32 -16.11 -11.55
N SER A 284 28.36 -16.26 -12.37
CA SER A 284 29.71 -15.72 -12.11
C SER A 284 30.21 -16.01 -10.68
N GLY A 285 30.01 -17.25 -10.22
CA GLY A 285 30.45 -17.74 -8.91
C GLY A 285 29.56 -17.32 -7.73
N LYS A 286 28.51 -16.53 -7.95
CA LYS A 286 27.52 -16.18 -6.91
C LYS A 286 26.28 -17.05 -7.04
N GLU A 287 25.72 -17.42 -5.89
CA GLU A 287 24.54 -18.25 -5.81
C GLU A 287 23.30 -17.44 -5.45
N TYR A 288 22.21 -17.71 -6.16
CA TYR A 288 20.90 -17.08 -6.00
C TYR A 288 19.86 -18.19 -5.90
N GLN A 289 18.86 -18.03 -5.06
CA GLN A 289 17.82 -19.03 -4.84
C GLN A 289 16.46 -18.35 -4.79
N GLY A 290 15.40 -19.07 -5.15
CA GLY A 290 14.04 -18.56 -5.05
C GLY A 290 13.00 -19.61 -5.42
N LYS A 291 11.76 -19.16 -5.63
CA LYS A 291 10.66 -20.03 -6.03
C LYS A 291 10.03 -19.57 -7.33
N LEU A 292 9.37 -20.51 -7.99
CA LEU A 292 8.65 -20.33 -9.24
C LEU A 292 7.26 -20.92 -9.04
N VAL A 293 6.24 -20.28 -9.58
CA VAL A 293 4.86 -20.80 -9.53
C VAL A 293 4.40 -21.06 -10.96
N ASN A 294 4.20 -22.34 -11.30
CA ASN A 294 3.56 -22.72 -12.55
C ASN A 294 2.05 -22.88 -12.33
N LEU A 295 1.27 -22.02 -12.98
CA LEU A 295 -0.20 -22.03 -12.88
C LEU A 295 -0.86 -22.77 -14.07
N GLN A 296 -0.08 -23.17 -15.08
CA GLN A 296 -0.56 -23.83 -16.30
C GLN A 296 -0.34 -25.34 -16.30
#